data_AF-A0A4Y8WHB4-F1
#
_entry.id   AF-A0A4Y8WHB4-F1
#
_cell.length_a   1.000
_cell.length_b   1.000
_cell.length_c   1.000
_cell.angle_alpha   90.00
_cell.angle_beta   90.00
_cell.angle_gamma   90.00
#
_symmetry.space_group_name_H-M   'P 1'
#
loop_
_entity.id
_entity.type
_entity.pdbx_description
1 polymer ?
#
loop_
_entity_poly.entity_id
_entity_poly.type
_entity_poly.pdbx_seq_one_letter_code
_entity_poly.pdbx_strand_id
1 'polypeptide(L)'
;MNANIYMLEKEWLEHKMVTRVPLALLICGVVFLFSIIMNTSIQSNVTYELTYSDGFESNFELGKQLSQLVFGFAGILSLILTGLYFPKTLRKERQEGSLMFWRSMPVSDIQIHLVKLCFGLLAIPVICSILVLSADFLMWVINSVVGDKFPLFATGESVLYVLTNWLEFVGRMWLIGLALIPMATVSLAISQKVNSPLLVMVVALFVIQLVSKSLLGAHGVGHFIQAISILPFELLTAENPLSAFANMGMVNLLVYALLGAVGLVVSLRFAKYAD
;
A
#
# COMPACT_ATOMS: atom_id res chain seq x y z
N MET A 1 -22.06 3.95 22.50
CA MET A 1 -21.39 4.48 21.30
C MET A 1 -19.92 4.08 21.36
N ASN A 2 -19.41 3.36 20.36
CA ASN A 2 -18.04 2.83 20.39
C ASN A 2 -17.03 3.92 20.03
N ALA A 3 -16.21 4.36 21.00
CA ALA A 3 -15.22 5.43 20.81
C ALA A 3 -14.26 5.17 19.63
N ASN A 4 -13.89 3.91 19.39
CA ASN A 4 -12.98 3.52 18.31
C ASN A 4 -13.51 3.87 16.91
N ILE A 5 -14.83 3.83 16.69
CA ILE A 5 -15.44 4.13 15.39
C ILE A 5 -15.30 5.63 15.08
N TYR A 6 -15.57 6.49 16.07
CA TYR A 6 -15.42 7.94 15.91
C TYR A 6 -13.97 8.36 15.70
N MET A 7 -13.02 7.68 16.36
CA MET A 7 -11.61 7.94 16.14
C MET A 7 -11.16 7.55 14.72
N LEU A 8 -11.69 6.45 14.17
CA LEU A 8 -11.46 6.07 12.77
C LEU A 8 -12.09 7.07 11.79
N GLU A 9 -13.32 7.51 12.06
CA GLU A 9 -14.02 8.51 11.23
C GLU A 9 -13.25 9.84 11.21
N LYS A 10 -12.73 10.26 12.37
CA LYS A 10 -11.86 11.43 12.48
C LYS A 10 -10.61 11.29 11.59
N GLU A 11 -9.89 10.17 11.71
CA GLU A 11 -8.68 9.91 10.90
C GLU A 11 -8.99 9.95 9.39
N TRP A 12 -10.16 9.43 8.98
CA TRP A 12 -10.65 9.50 7.60
C TRP A 12 -10.88 10.94 7.13
N LEU A 13 -11.54 11.77 7.94
CA LEU A 13 -11.83 13.17 7.61
C LEU A 13 -10.58 14.05 7.57
N GLU A 14 -9.60 13.75 8.41
CA GLU A 14 -8.35 14.49 8.52
C GLU A 14 -7.37 14.18 7.38
N HIS A 15 -7.26 12.92 6.98
CA HIS A 15 -6.31 12.46 5.98
C HIS A 15 -6.94 12.38 4.58
N LYS A 16 -7.54 13.47 4.09
CA LYS A 16 -8.23 13.56 2.78
C LYS A 16 -7.37 13.15 1.58
N MET A 17 -6.04 13.22 1.68
CA MET A 17 -5.15 12.75 0.61
C MET A 17 -5.30 11.25 0.35
N VAL A 18 -5.56 10.45 1.40
CA VAL A 18 -5.74 8.99 1.30
C VAL A 18 -6.93 8.64 0.42
N THR A 19 -8.01 9.44 0.45
CA THR A 19 -9.20 9.20 -0.36
C THR A 19 -9.16 9.92 -1.71
N ARG A 20 -8.62 11.15 -1.75
CA ARG A 20 -8.58 11.96 -2.97
C ARG A 20 -7.63 11.40 -4.03
N VAL A 21 -6.47 10.85 -3.64
CA VAL A 21 -5.48 10.37 -4.61
C VAL A 21 -6.00 9.14 -5.37
N PRO A 22 -6.49 8.07 -4.71
CA PRO A 22 -7.10 6.94 -5.42
C PRO A 22 -8.31 7.36 -6.26
N LEU A 23 -9.15 8.26 -5.77
CA LEU A 23 -10.33 8.73 -6.51
C LEU A 23 -9.93 9.50 -7.78
N ALA A 24 -8.95 10.40 -7.69
CA ALA A 24 -8.44 11.13 -8.86
C ALA A 24 -7.84 10.18 -9.90
N LEU A 25 -7.11 9.16 -9.47
CA LEU A 25 -6.56 8.12 -10.34
C LEU A 25 -7.66 7.28 -11.00
N LEU A 26 -8.73 6.94 -10.26
CA LEU A 26 -9.88 6.24 -10.81
C LEU A 26 -10.52 7.04 -11.95
N ILE A 27 -10.80 8.32 -11.71
CA ILE A 27 -11.39 9.20 -12.73
C ILE A 27 -10.47 9.28 -13.96
N CYS A 28 -9.17 9.48 -13.75
CA CYS A 28 -8.19 9.52 -14.84
C CYS A 28 -8.18 8.20 -15.63
N GLY A 29 -8.20 7.05 -14.95
CA GLY A 29 -8.24 5.73 -15.57
C GLY A 29 -9.51 5.48 -16.38
N VAL A 30 -10.68 5.86 -15.85
CA VAL A 30 -11.97 5.76 -16.57
C VAL A 30 -11.96 6.61 -17.84
N VAL A 31 -11.51 7.86 -17.74
CA VAL A 31 -11.43 8.78 -18.88
C VAL A 31 -10.45 8.25 -19.93
N PHE A 32 -9.31 7.71 -19.51
CA PHE A 32 -8.32 7.12 -20.40
C PHE A 32 -8.88 5.91 -21.17
N LEU A 33 -9.55 4.98 -20.49
CA LEU A 33 -10.17 3.82 -21.13
C LEU A 33 -11.30 4.24 -22.09
N PHE A 34 -12.14 5.19 -21.68
CA PHE A 34 -13.19 5.73 -22.54
C PHE A 34 -12.61 6.39 -23.81
N SER A 35 -11.49 7.10 -23.68
CA SER A 35 -10.77 7.69 -24.82
C SER A 35 -10.28 6.63 -25.81
N ILE A 36 -9.73 5.52 -25.32
CA ILE A 36 -9.29 4.39 -26.17
C ILE A 36 -10.48 3.78 -26.92
N ILE A 37 -11.62 3.59 -26.24
CA ILE A 37 -12.83 2.97 -26.83
C ILE A 37 -13.50 3.90 -27.85
N MET A 38 -13.40 5.22 -27.71
CA MET A 38 -13.99 6.16 -28.66
C MET A 38 -13.08 6.44 -29.86
N ASN A 39 -11.78 6.19 -29.74
CA ASN A 39 -10.82 6.47 -30.79
C ASN A 39 -10.60 5.26 -31.72
N THR A 40 -11.27 5.27 -32.86
CA THR A 40 -11.24 4.19 -33.86
C THR A 40 -9.89 4.01 -34.56
N SER A 41 -9.05 5.06 -34.64
CA SER A 41 -7.73 4.95 -35.30
C SER A 41 -6.68 4.28 -34.40
N ILE A 42 -6.74 4.53 -33.09
CA ILE A 42 -5.91 3.81 -32.12
C ILE A 42 -6.29 2.32 -32.12
N GLN A 43 -7.59 2.02 -32.22
CA GLN A 43 -8.09 0.64 -32.27
C GLN A 43 -7.60 -0.13 -33.49
N SER A 44 -7.66 0.47 -34.69
CA SER A 44 -7.21 -0.19 -35.92
C SER A 44 -5.69 -0.40 -35.95
N ASN A 45 -4.91 0.52 -35.39
CA ASN A 45 -3.46 0.40 -35.40
C ASN A 45 -2.96 -0.66 -34.41
N VAL A 46 -3.52 -0.70 -33.20
CA VAL A 46 -3.13 -1.68 -32.16
C VAL A 46 -3.52 -3.11 -32.56
N THR A 47 -4.71 -3.30 -33.15
CA THR A 47 -5.14 -4.61 -33.66
C THR A 47 -4.27 -5.08 -34.85
N TYR A 48 -3.87 -4.17 -35.73
CA TYR A 48 -3.04 -4.49 -36.90
C TYR A 48 -1.60 -4.87 -36.51
N GLU A 49 -0.96 -4.12 -35.59
CA GLU A 49 0.40 -4.43 -35.14
C GLU A 49 0.48 -5.78 -34.39
N LEU A 50 -0.51 -6.10 -33.56
CA LEU A 50 -0.55 -7.38 -32.82
C LEU A 50 -0.83 -8.59 -33.73
N THR A 51 -1.55 -8.40 -34.84
CA THR A 51 -1.85 -9.48 -35.80
C THR A 51 -0.66 -9.79 -36.72
N TYR A 52 0.21 -8.80 -36.97
CA TYR A 52 1.29 -8.91 -37.96
C TYR A 52 2.69 -9.11 -37.37
N SER A 53 2.86 -8.95 -36.04
CA SER A 53 4.17 -9.02 -35.38
C SER A 53 4.70 -10.43 -35.15
N ASP A 54 3.89 -11.49 -35.18
CA ASP A 54 4.41 -12.86 -35.13
C ASP A 54 3.34 -13.85 -35.61
N GLY A 55 3.71 -14.80 -36.48
CA GLY A 55 2.85 -15.92 -36.91
C GLY A 55 2.57 -16.94 -35.80
N PHE A 56 2.59 -16.49 -34.55
CA PHE A 56 2.33 -17.24 -33.34
C PHE A 56 1.00 -16.72 -32.78
N GLU A 57 0.05 -17.59 -32.48
CA GLU A 57 -1.18 -17.28 -31.75
C GLU A 57 -0.83 -16.75 -30.35
N SER A 58 -0.34 -15.51 -30.27
CA SER A 58 -0.16 -14.84 -29.00
C SER A 58 -1.55 -14.41 -28.54
N ASN A 59 -2.12 -15.18 -27.61
CA ASN A 59 -3.30 -14.82 -26.85
C ASN A 59 -2.96 -13.61 -25.96
N PHE A 60 -2.75 -12.45 -26.58
CA PHE A 60 -2.47 -11.19 -25.90
C PHE A 60 -3.76 -10.69 -25.27
N GLU A 61 -4.01 -11.14 -24.04
CA GLU A 61 -5.15 -10.73 -23.23
C GLU A 61 -4.86 -9.36 -22.58
N LEU A 62 -5.07 -8.28 -23.34
CA LEU A 62 -4.79 -6.91 -22.88
C LEU A 62 -5.55 -6.59 -21.58
N GLY A 63 -6.80 -7.07 -21.43
CA GLY A 63 -7.59 -6.86 -20.22
C GLY A 63 -6.93 -7.43 -18.96
N LYS A 64 -6.37 -8.65 -19.04
CA LYS A 64 -5.68 -9.31 -17.93
C LYS A 64 -4.37 -8.61 -17.57
N GLN A 65 -3.61 -8.18 -18.58
CA GLN A 65 -2.37 -7.43 -18.35
C GLN A 65 -2.65 -6.06 -17.72
N LEU A 66 -3.69 -5.37 -18.16
CA LEU A 66 -4.12 -4.12 -17.53
C LEU A 66 -4.60 -4.34 -16.09
N SER A 67 -5.37 -5.39 -15.82
CA SER A 67 -5.77 -5.77 -14.46
C SER A 67 -4.56 -5.99 -13.55
N GLN A 68 -3.57 -6.77 -14.01
CA GLN A 68 -2.32 -7.01 -13.27
C GLN A 68 -1.49 -5.73 -13.06
N LEU A 69 -1.45 -4.84 -14.05
CA LEU A 69 -0.78 -3.55 -13.95
C LEU A 69 -1.45 -2.66 -12.90
N VAL A 70 -2.79 -2.57 -12.93
CA VAL A 70 -3.57 -1.81 -11.94
C VAL A 70 -3.40 -2.41 -10.55
N PHE A 71 -3.38 -3.75 -10.43
CA PHE A 71 -3.11 -4.45 -9.17
C PHE A 71 -1.77 -3.99 -8.57
N GLY A 72 -0.69 -4.06 -9.36
CA GLY A 72 0.64 -3.66 -8.90
C GLY A 72 0.72 -2.18 -8.55
N PHE A 73 0.16 -1.32 -9.40
CA PHE A 73 0.16 0.13 -9.20
C PHE A 73 -0.66 0.54 -7.96
N ALA A 74 -1.84 -0.06 -7.76
CA ALA A 74 -2.67 0.20 -6.57
C ALA A 74 -1.97 -0.26 -5.29
N GLY A 75 -1.24 -1.38 -5.33
CA GLY A 75 -0.45 -1.85 -4.20
C GLY A 75 0.71 -0.91 -3.86
N ILE A 76 1.48 -0.46 -4.86
CA ILE A 76 2.56 0.53 -4.68
C ILE A 76 1.99 1.85 -4.15
N LEU A 77 0.87 2.32 -4.70
CA LEU A 77 0.18 3.50 -4.22
C LEU A 77 -0.21 3.37 -2.75
N SER A 78 -0.77 2.22 -2.36
CA SER A 78 -1.12 1.93 -0.97
C SER A 78 0.11 1.96 -0.05
N LEU A 79 1.25 1.40 -0.49
CA LEU A 79 2.51 1.46 0.26
C LEU A 79 3.00 2.90 0.45
N ILE A 80 2.95 3.72 -0.61
CA ILE A 80 3.34 5.13 -0.54
C ILE A 80 2.42 5.90 0.41
N LEU A 81 1.10 5.74 0.29
CA LEU A 81 0.14 6.41 1.17
C LEU A 81 0.33 6.01 2.64
N THR A 82 0.56 4.72 2.90
CA THR A 82 0.85 4.19 4.24
C THR A 82 2.15 4.76 4.80
N GLY A 83 3.21 4.79 3.98
CA GLY A 83 4.50 5.37 4.33
C GLY A 83 4.47 6.88 4.56
N LEU A 84 3.53 7.60 3.92
CA LEU A 84 3.30 9.03 4.17
C LEU A 84 2.39 9.29 5.38
N TYR A 85 1.51 8.34 5.72
CA TYR A 85 0.55 8.45 6.81
C TYR A 85 1.24 8.36 8.18
N PHE A 86 1.97 7.28 8.47
CA PHE A 86 2.56 7.06 9.80
C PHE A 86 3.47 8.20 10.30
N PRO A 87 4.38 8.76 9.48
CA PRO A 87 5.25 9.86 9.90
C PRO A 87 4.51 11.19 10.11
N LYS A 88 3.25 11.32 9.68
CA LYS A 88 2.48 12.57 9.75
C LYS A 88 1.45 12.58 10.85
N THR A 89 0.84 11.43 11.17
CA THR A 89 -0.33 11.33 12.06
C THR A 89 -0.10 11.94 13.44
N LEU A 90 0.89 11.44 14.19
CA LEU A 90 1.17 11.92 15.54
C LEU A 90 1.87 13.29 15.55
N ARG A 91 2.63 13.60 14.50
CA ARG A 91 3.22 14.93 14.32
C ARG A 91 2.13 15.98 14.21
N LYS A 92 1.13 15.74 13.36
CA LYS A 92 0.04 16.67 13.10
C LYS A 92 -0.75 16.95 14.38
N GLU A 93 -1.11 15.91 15.12
CA GLU A 93 -1.82 16.06 16.40
C GLU A 93 -1.04 16.86 17.45
N ARG A 94 0.30 16.74 17.47
CA ARG A 94 1.15 17.56 18.33
C ARG A 94 1.16 19.03 17.88
N GLN A 95 1.27 19.28 16.58
CA GLN A 95 1.29 20.64 16.04
C GLN A 95 -0.03 21.38 16.21
N GLU A 96 -1.15 20.66 16.13
CA GLU A 96 -2.50 21.21 16.30
C GLU A 96 -2.95 21.26 17.77
N GLY A 97 -2.14 20.77 18.72
CA GLY A 97 -2.51 20.69 20.14
C GLY A 97 -3.65 19.72 20.45
N SER A 98 -4.14 18.97 19.44
CA SER A 98 -5.21 17.99 19.57
C SER A 98 -4.85 16.89 20.58
N LEU A 99 -3.56 16.60 20.75
CA LEU A 99 -3.05 15.64 21.73
C LEU A 99 -3.57 15.91 23.16
N MET A 100 -3.59 17.18 23.59
CA MET A 100 -4.06 17.57 24.93
C MET A 100 -5.58 17.36 25.09
N PHE A 101 -6.33 17.52 24.01
CA PHE A 101 -7.76 17.26 23.98
C PHE A 101 -8.09 15.77 24.11
N TRP A 102 -7.36 14.88 23.42
CA TRP A 102 -7.59 13.44 23.56
C TRP A 102 -7.22 12.91 24.94
N ARG A 103 -6.26 13.54 25.59
CA ARG A 103 -5.85 13.20 26.96
C ARG A 103 -6.91 13.54 28.01
N SER A 104 -7.78 14.52 27.75
CA SER A 104 -8.90 14.84 28.64
C SER A 104 -10.13 13.96 28.39
N MET A 105 -10.13 13.18 27.30
CA MET A 105 -11.15 12.15 27.05
C MET A 105 -10.80 10.84 27.74
N PRO A 106 -11.79 9.98 28.08
CA PRO A 106 -11.57 8.67 28.69
C PRO A 106 -11.09 7.65 27.64
N VAL A 107 -10.00 7.96 26.93
CA VAL A 107 -9.40 7.13 25.88
C VAL A 107 -7.97 6.81 26.31
N SER A 108 -7.59 5.53 26.21
CA SER A 108 -6.23 5.10 26.56
C SER A 108 -5.22 5.36 25.43
N ASP A 109 -3.96 5.59 25.78
CA ASP A 109 -2.87 5.78 24.80
C ASP A 109 -2.76 4.60 23.82
N ILE A 110 -2.99 3.37 24.31
CA ILE A 110 -2.93 2.15 23.50
C ILE A 110 -4.05 2.15 22.46
N GLN A 111 -5.26 2.59 22.80
CA GLN A 111 -6.36 2.71 21.84
C GLN A 111 -6.03 3.70 20.72
N ILE A 112 -5.39 4.83 21.05
CA ILE A 112 -4.96 5.83 20.05
C ILE A 112 -3.98 5.22 19.04
N HIS A 113 -2.98 4.47 19.53
CA HIS A 113 -1.99 3.83 18.64
C HIS A 113 -2.62 2.71 17.81
N LEU A 114 -3.50 1.89 18.41
CA LEU A 114 -4.21 0.82 17.70
C LEU A 114 -5.10 1.36 16.59
N VAL A 115 -5.82 2.47 16.82
CA VAL A 115 -6.65 3.10 15.78
C VAL A 115 -5.79 3.57 14.61
N LYS A 116 -4.65 4.21 14.87
CA LYS A 116 -3.72 4.67 13.81
C LYS A 116 -3.10 3.51 13.05
N LEU A 117 -2.69 2.45 13.74
CA LEU A 117 -2.19 1.22 13.09
C LEU A 117 -3.27 0.56 12.24
N CYS A 118 -4.50 0.44 12.76
CA CYS A 118 -5.63 -0.11 12.02
C CYS A 118 -5.97 0.73 10.79
N PHE A 119 -6.02 2.05 10.92
CA PHE A 119 -6.29 2.94 9.80
C PHE A 119 -5.20 2.83 8.72
N GLY A 120 -3.92 2.93 9.12
CA GLY A 120 -2.80 2.89 8.19
C GLY A 120 -2.63 1.54 7.49
N LEU A 121 -2.77 0.43 8.21
CA LEU A 121 -2.47 -0.91 7.68
C LEU A 121 -3.69 -1.63 7.10
N LEU A 122 -4.91 -1.31 7.53
CA LEU A 122 -6.13 -1.99 7.06
C LEU A 122 -7.01 -1.06 6.22
N ALA A 123 -7.26 0.17 6.68
CA ALA A 123 -8.18 1.07 5.97
C ALA A 123 -7.57 1.61 4.66
N ILE A 124 -6.29 2.05 4.66
CA ILE A 124 -5.64 2.57 3.45
C ILE A 124 -5.66 1.52 2.31
N PRO A 125 -5.27 0.25 2.51
CA PRO A 125 -5.37 -0.74 1.46
C PRO A 125 -6.79 -0.99 0.95
N VAL A 126 -7.79 -0.98 1.83
CA VAL A 126 -9.19 -1.15 1.41
C VAL A 126 -9.64 0.01 0.53
N ILE A 127 -9.24 1.24 0.83
CA ILE A 127 -9.52 2.41 -0.02
C ILE A 127 -8.84 2.26 -1.39
N CYS A 128 -7.57 1.85 -1.41
CA CYS A 128 -6.85 1.60 -2.67
C CYS A 128 -7.42 0.43 -3.46
N SER A 129 -8.01 -0.58 -2.81
CA SER A 129 -8.60 -1.75 -3.48
C SER A 129 -9.77 -1.39 -4.40
N ILE A 130 -10.41 -0.24 -4.18
CA ILE A 130 -11.47 0.28 -5.05
C ILE A 130 -10.93 0.55 -6.47
N LEU A 131 -9.64 0.89 -6.62
CA LEU A 131 -9.02 1.02 -7.94
C LEU A 131 -9.00 -0.30 -8.69
N VAL A 132 -8.59 -1.38 -8.01
CA VAL A 132 -8.54 -2.73 -8.61
C VAL A 132 -9.95 -3.19 -8.97
N LEU A 133 -10.89 -3.06 -8.03
CA LEU A 133 -12.29 -3.44 -8.24
C LEU A 133 -12.91 -2.68 -9.42
N SER A 134 -12.68 -1.36 -9.51
CA SER A 134 -13.22 -0.55 -10.59
C SER A 134 -12.60 -0.88 -11.94
N ALA A 135 -11.29 -1.13 -12.00
CA ALA A 135 -10.61 -1.50 -13.24
C ALA A 135 -11.09 -2.86 -13.76
N ASP A 136 -11.14 -3.88 -12.90
CA ASP A 136 -11.61 -5.22 -13.26
C ASP A 136 -13.10 -5.21 -13.65
N PHE A 137 -13.91 -4.46 -12.92
CA PHE A 137 -15.32 -4.29 -13.25
C PHE A 137 -15.51 -3.60 -14.61
N LEU A 138 -14.73 -2.57 -14.91
CA LEU A 138 -14.76 -1.91 -16.22
C LEU A 138 -14.35 -2.86 -17.35
N MET A 139 -13.30 -3.65 -17.15
CA MET A 139 -12.87 -4.66 -18.14
C MET A 139 -13.95 -5.71 -18.38
N TRP A 140 -14.60 -6.18 -17.31
CA TRP A 140 -15.73 -7.09 -17.42
C TRP A 140 -16.92 -6.48 -18.20
N VAL A 141 -17.25 -5.21 -17.94
CA VAL A 141 -18.31 -4.50 -18.69
C VAL A 141 -17.94 -4.35 -20.16
N ILE A 142 -16.69 -3.98 -20.47
CA ILE A 142 -16.20 -3.86 -21.86
C ILE A 142 -16.29 -5.21 -22.56
N ASN A 143 -15.81 -6.29 -21.95
CA ASN A 143 -15.90 -7.64 -22.49
C ASN A 143 -17.37 -8.05 -22.76
N SER A 144 -18.29 -7.72 -21.85
CA SER A 144 -19.71 -8.08 -21.99
C SER A 144 -20.43 -7.33 -23.12
N VAL A 145 -20.03 -6.09 -23.42
CA VAL A 145 -20.69 -5.24 -24.44
C VAL A 145 -20.03 -5.36 -25.80
N VAL A 146 -18.72 -5.58 -25.83
CA VAL A 146 -17.86 -5.41 -27.00
C VAL A 146 -17.07 -6.68 -27.36
N GLY A 147 -17.10 -7.72 -26.50
CA GLY A 147 -16.28 -8.93 -26.61
C GLY A 147 -16.42 -9.70 -27.92
N ASP A 148 -17.63 -9.82 -28.47
CA ASP A 148 -17.85 -10.52 -29.75
C ASP A 148 -17.26 -9.79 -30.97
N LYS A 149 -17.01 -8.47 -30.84
CA LYS A 149 -16.51 -7.62 -31.93
C LYS A 149 -15.00 -7.39 -31.86
N PHE A 150 -14.38 -7.65 -30.69
CA PHE A 150 -12.97 -7.32 -30.44
C PHE A 150 -12.27 -8.40 -29.60
N PRO A 151 -11.51 -9.30 -30.23
CA PRO A 151 -10.81 -10.39 -29.53
C PRO A 151 -9.74 -9.89 -28.55
N LEU A 152 -9.29 -8.64 -28.69
CA LEU A 152 -8.26 -8.00 -27.86
C LEU A 152 -8.71 -7.75 -26.41
N PHE A 153 -10.02 -7.62 -26.19
CA PHE A 153 -10.64 -7.45 -24.86
C PHE A 153 -11.41 -8.69 -24.39
N ALA A 154 -11.39 -9.78 -25.18
CA ALA A 154 -12.08 -11.02 -24.88
C ALA A 154 -11.28 -11.84 -23.85
N THR A 155 -11.33 -11.43 -22.58
CA THR A 155 -10.61 -12.13 -21.50
C THR A 155 -11.36 -13.34 -20.94
N GLY A 156 -12.63 -13.56 -21.36
CA GLY A 156 -13.48 -14.61 -20.79
C GLY A 156 -13.74 -14.45 -19.28
N GLU A 157 -13.38 -13.28 -18.72
CA GLU A 157 -13.44 -13.05 -17.28
C GLU A 157 -14.90 -12.93 -16.83
N SER A 158 -15.22 -13.62 -15.73
CA SER A 158 -16.54 -13.63 -15.13
C SER A 158 -16.62 -12.61 -13.99
N VAL A 159 -17.84 -12.26 -13.55
CA VAL A 159 -18.04 -11.45 -12.34
C VAL A 159 -17.35 -12.07 -11.12
N LEU A 160 -17.24 -13.40 -11.09
CA LEU A 160 -16.56 -14.12 -10.03
C LEU A 160 -15.05 -13.84 -10.02
N TYR A 161 -14.43 -13.72 -11.20
CA TYR A 161 -13.01 -13.34 -11.32
C TYR A 161 -12.74 -11.96 -10.69
N VAL A 162 -13.59 -10.97 -10.99
CA VAL A 162 -13.51 -9.62 -10.43
C VAL A 162 -13.55 -9.66 -8.90
N LEU A 163 -14.47 -10.44 -8.32
CA LEU A 163 -14.59 -10.59 -6.87
C LEU A 163 -13.37 -11.30 -6.26
N THR A 164 -12.89 -12.38 -6.88
CA THR A 164 -11.74 -13.13 -6.36
C THR A 164 -10.45 -12.33 -6.43
N ASN A 165 -10.22 -11.59 -7.52
CA ASN A 165 -9.02 -10.76 -7.67
C ASN A 165 -9.02 -9.59 -6.67
N TRP A 166 -10.18 -8.98 -6.43
CA TRP A 166 -10.32 -7.94 -5.41
C TRP A 166 -10.06 -8.48 -3.99
N LEU A 167 -10.60 -9.64 -3.64
CA LEU A 167 -10.35 -10.28 -2.34
C LEU A 167 -8.87 -10.69 -2.18
N GLU A 168 -8.25 -11.20 -3.26
CA GLU A 168 -6.82 -11.50 -3.27
C GLU A 168 -5.98 -10.25 -3.03
N PHE A 169 -6.31 -9.13 -3.69
CA PHE A 169 -5.65 -7.85 -3.45
C PHE A 169 -5.73 -7.41 -1.99
N VAL A 170 -6.93 -7.40 -1.42
CA VAL A 170 -7.14 -7.00 -0.01
C VAL A 170 -6.37 -7.93 0.93
N GLY A 171 -6.46 -9.24 0.72
CA GLY A 171 -5.75 -10.24 1.51
C GLY A 171 -4.23 -10.07 1.46
N ARG A 172 -3.66 -9.91 0.26
CA ARG A 172 -2.23 -9.65 0.07
C ARG A 172 -1.79 -8.35 0.73
N MET A 173 -2.57 -7.28 0.60
CA MET A 173 -2.24 -6.01 1.23
C MET A 173 -2.34 -6.05 2.75
N TRP A 174 -3.24 -6.85 3.33
CA TRP A 174 -3.26 -7.06 4.78
C TRP A 174 -2.09 -7.89 5.28
N LEU A 175 -1.63 -8.88 4.50
CA LEU A 175 -0.37 -9.59 4.80
C LEU A 175 0.83 -8.63 4.78
N ILE A 176 0.87 -7.72 3.81
CA ILE A 176 1.87 -6.64 3.76
C ILE A 176 1.71 -5.71 4.96
N GLY A 177 0.46 -5.37 5.34
CA GLY A 177 0.16 -4.58 6.52
C GLY A 177 0.74 -5.22 7.79
N LEU A 178 0.56 -6.54 7.96
CA LEU A 178 1.12 -7.30 9.08
C LEU A 178 2.65 -7.24 9.07
N ALA A 179 3.27 -7.42 7.91
CA ALA A 179 4.71 -7.27 7.76
C ALA A 179 5.22 -5.84 8.04
N LEU A 180 4.41 -4.81 7.82
CA LEU A 180 4.79 -3.43 8.05
C LEU A 180 4.58 -2.96 9.49
N ILE A 181 3.97 -3.77 10.38
CA ILE A 181 3.73 -3.39 11.78
C ILE A 181 5.01 -2.88 12.46
N PRO A 182 6.16 -3.58 12.42
CA PRO A 182 7.35 -3.12 13.11
C PRO A 182 7.91 -1.79 12.56
N MET A 183 7.84 -1.58 11.25
CA MET A 183 8.25 -0.30 10.65
C MET A 183 7.26 0.83 11.03
N ALA A 184 5.97 0.52 11.09
CA ALA A 184 4.93 1.47 11.45
C ALA A 184 5.08 1.97 12.91
N THR A 185 5.36 1.07 13.87
CA THR A 185 5.53 1.46 15.27
C THR A 185 6.76 2.34 15.49
N VAL A 186 7.86 2.06 14.80
CA VAL A 186 9.06 2.93 14.79
C VAL A 186 8.75 4.29 14.20
N SER A 187 7.99 4.32 13.09
CA SER A 187 7.57 5.55 12.45
C SER A 187 6.73 6.43 13.39
N LEU A 188 5.80 5.83 14.12
CA LEU A 188 5.00 6.53 15.14
C LEU A 188 5.87 7.12 16.26
N ALA A 189 6.86 6.35 16.75
CA ALA A 189 7.80 6.83 17.78
C ALA A 189 8.62 8.05 17.31
N ILE A 190 9.15 8.00 16.08
CA ILE A 190 9.92 9.10 15.50
C ILE A 190 9.01 10.31 15.25
N SER A 191 7.76 10.08 14.85
CA SER A 191 6.78 11.12 14.56
C SER A 191 6.45 12.02 15.76
N GLN A 192 6.59 11.53 16.98
CA GLN A 192 6.31 12.29 18.19
C GLN A 192 7.42 13.29 18.52
N LYS A 193 8.67 12.99 18.16
CA LYS A 193 9.84 13.78 18.56
C LYS A 193 10.34 14.73 17.48
N VAL A 194 10.21 14.37 16.21
CA VAL A 194 10.86 15.09 15.11
C VAL A 194 9.84 15.94 14.35
N ASN A 195 10.26 17.14 13.91
CA ASN A 195 9.46 17.95 13.00
C ASN A 195 9.41 17.38 11.58
N SER A 196 10.41 16.62 11.11
CA SER A 196 10.40 15.98 9.77
C SER A 196 10.67 14.48 9.87
N PRO A 197 9.69 13.67 10.35
CA PRO A 197 9.92 12.27 10.70
C PRO A 197 10.29 11.39 9.50
N LEU A 198 9.64 11.60 8.35
CA LEU A 198 9.94 10.85 7.13
C LEU A 198 11.39 11.06 6.66
N LEU A 199 11.86 12.31 6.66
CA LEU A 199 13.23 12.63 6.27
C LEU A 199 14.24 11.94 7.21
N VAL A 200 13.99 11.99 8.52
CA VAL A 200 14.85 11.32 9.50
C VAL A 200 14.87 9.81 9.29
N MET A 201 13.74 9.17 9.00
CA MET A 201 13.71 7.73 8.72
C MET A 201 14.53 7.36 7.48
N VAL A 202 14.33 8.08 6.37
CA VAL A 202 15.03 7.81 5.10
C VAL A 202 16.53 8.03 5.26
N VAL A 203 16.93 9.16 5.87
CA VAL A 203 18.34 9.48 6.10
C VAL A 203 18.96 8.47 7.08
N ALA A 204 18.26 8.09 8.15
CA ALA A 204 18.77 7.12 9.12
C ALA A 204 18.99 5.74 8.46
N LEU A 205 18.03 5.24 7.69
CA LEU A 205 18.18 3.97 6.97
C LEU A 205 19.38 4.01 6.02
N PHE A 206 19.52 5.09 5.26
CA PHE A 206 20.64 5.27 4.33
C PHE A 206 22.00 5.33 5.05
N VAL A 207 22.11 6.14 6.10
CA VAL A 207 23.35 6.30 6.87
C VAL A 207 23.74 4.99 7.56
N ILE A 208 22.79 4.29 8.18
CA ILE A 208 23.07 3.00 8.83
C ILE A 208 23.54 1.99 7.79
N GLN A 209 22.90 1.92 6.63
CA GLN A 209 23.32 1.02 5.56
C GLN A 209 24.72 1.35 5.04
N LEU A 210 25.03 2.64 4.84
CA LEU A 210 26.34 3.09 4.37
C LEU A 210 27.45 2.78 5.38
N VAL A 211 27.24 3.11 6.65
CA VAL A 211 28.20 2.87 7.73
C VAL A 211 28.41 1.37 7.96
N SER A 212 27.33 0.59 7.93
CA SER A 212 27.40 -0.86 8.10
C SER A 212 28.20 -1.54 7.00
N LYS A 213 27.98 -1.17 5.74
CA LYS A 213 28.63 -1.80 4.58
C LYS A 213 30.07 -1.29 4.38
N SER A 214 30.29 0.01 4.55
CA SER A 214 31.57 0.66 4.22
C SER A 214 32.57 0.70 5.39
N LEU A 215 32.08 1.00 6.60
CA LEU A 215 32.94 1.33 7.75
C LEU A 215 33.14 0.16 8.72
N LEU A 216 32.10 -0.63 8.95
CA LEU A 216 32.11 -1.69 9.98
C LEU A 216 32.36 -3.09 9.41
N GLY A 217 32.32 -3.27 8.08
CA GLY A 217 32.39 -4.60 7.45
C GLY A 217 31.27 -5.56 7.90
N ALA A 218 30.22 -5.03 8.54
CA ALA A 218 29.14 -5.79 9.13
C ALA A 218 28.10 -6.12 8.05
N HIS A 219 28.39 -7.15 7.25
CA HIS A 219 27.53 -7.57 6.13
C HIS A 219 26.12 -7.97 6.59
N GLY A 220 25.98 -8.48 7.83
CA GLY A 220 24.69 -8.91 8.39
C GLY A 220 23.67 -7.77 8.57
N VAL A 221 24.09 -6.60 9.09
CA VAL A 221 23.18 -5.46 9.30
C VAL A 221 22.76 -4.85 7.96
N GLY A 222 23.68 -4.76 7.00
CA GLY A 222 23.37 -4.33 5.64
C GLY A 222 22.37 -5.26 4.93
N HIS A 223 22.53 -6.58 5.09
CA HIS A 223 21.60 -7.57 4.54
C HIS A 223 20.23 -7.49 5.21
N PHE A 224 20.18 -7.30 6.53
CA PHE A 224 18.93 -7.13 7.28
C PHE A 224 18.12 -5.91 6.82
N ILE A 225 18.77 -4.74 6.68
CA ILE A 225 18.09 -3.51 6.21
C ILE A 225 17.56 -3.69 4.79
N GLN A 226 18.35 -4.31 3.92
CA GLN A 226 17.94 -4.60 2.55
C GLN A 226 16.74 -5.56 2.52
N ALA A 227 16.79 -6.65 3.29
CA ALA A 227 15.70 -7.63 3.37
C ALA A 227 14.39 -6.97 3.85
N ILE A 228 14.43 -6.12 4.88
CA ILE A 228 13.24 -5.42 5.38
C ILE A 228 12.69 -4.42 4.36
N SER A 229 13.57 -3.70 3.67
CA SER A 229 13.15 -2.63 2.75
C SER A 229 12.49 -3.19 1.49
N ILE A 230 12.91 -4.38 1.05
CA ILE A 230 12.39 -5.04 -0.16
C ILE A 230 11.15 -5.88 0.14
N LEU A 231 10.99 -6.38 1.37
CA LEU A 231 9.91 -7.30 1.73
C LEU A 231 8.49 -6.88 1.30
N PRO A 232 8.04 -5.62 1.47
CA PRO A 232 6.70 -5.21 1.03
C PRO A 232 6.52 -5.32 -0.48
N PHE A 233 7.59 -5.13 -1.26
CA PHE A 233 7.58 -5.27 -2.71
C PHE A 233 7.60 -6.73 -3.12
N GLU A 234 8.40 -7.57 -2.47
CA GLU A 234 8.40 -9.02 -2.72
C GLU A 234 7.05 -9.67 -2.39
N LEU A 235 6.38 -9.24 -1.32
CA LEU A 235 5.04 -9.72 -0.98
C LEU A 235 3.97 -9.35 -2.01
N LEU A 236 4.18 -8.24 -2.72
CA LEU A 236 3.26 -7.76 -3.75
C LEU A 236 3.46 -8.51 -5.07
N THR A 237 4.70 -8.83 -5.44
CA THR A 237 5.03 -9.43 -6.75
C THR A 237 5.15 -10.95 -6.73
N ALA A 238 5.39 -11.57 -5.58
CA ALA A 238 5.56 -13.02 -5.49
C ALA A 238 4.27 -13.77 -5.83
N GLU A 239 4.38 -14.86 -6.59
CA GLU A 239 3.25 -15.77 -6.86
C GLU A 239 2.65 -16.29 -5.55
N ASN A 240 3.52 -16.72 -4.63
CA ASN A 240 3.16 -17.13 -3.28
C ASN A 240 3.67 -16.10 -2.25
N PRO A 241 2.81 -15.37 -1.53
CA PRO A 241 3.25 -14.35 -0.57
C PRO A 241 4.01 -14.96 0.63
N LEU A 242 3.73 -16.22 0.97
CA LEU A 242 4.39 -16.88 2.12
C LEU A 242 5.87 -17.19 1.86
N SER A 243 6.29 -17.35 0.61
CA SER A 243 7.71 -17.62 0.30
C SER A 243 8.59 -16.40 0.58
N ALA A 244 8.06 -15.18 0.51
CA ALA A 244 8.79 -13.96 0.85
C ALA A 244 9.24 -13.95 2.33
N PHE A 245 8.39 -14.44 3.25
CA PHE A 245 8.76 -14.57 4.66
C PHE A 245 9.84 -15.64 4.88
N ALA A 246 9.80 -16.73 4.11
CA ALA A 246 10.82 -17.78 4.18
C ALA A 246 12.19 -17.26 3.71
N ASN A 247 12.20 -16.47 2.63
CA ASN A 247 13.42 -15.88 2.05
C ASN A 247 14.12 -14.89 2.99
N MET A 248 13.37 -14.18 3.84
CA MET A 248 13.93 -13.24 4.82
C MET A 248 14.74 -13.95 5.91
N GLY A 249 14.40 -15.20 6.23
CA GLY A 249 15.05 -15.98 7.27
C GLY A 249 14.55 -15.67 8.69
N MET A 250 14.47 -16.72 9.53
CA MET A 250 13.86 -16.64 10.87
C MET A 250 14.56 -15.65 11.82
N VAL A 251 15.90 -15.55 11.74
CA VAL A 251 16.68 -14.63 12.58
C VAL A 251 16.32 -13.18 12.30
N ASN A 252 16.21 -12.79 11.02
CA ASN A 252 15.85 -11.43 10.63
C ASN A 252 14.42 -11.11 11.05
N LEU A 253 13.49 -12.07 10.96
CA LEU A 253 12.10 -11.87 11.39
C LEU A 253 12.02 -11.61 12.90
N LEU A 254 12.78 -12.34 13.70
CA LEU A 254 12.84 -12.12 15.16
C LEU A 254 13.42 -10.74 15.50
N VAL A 255 14.53 -10.36 14.89
CA VAL A 255 15.13 -9.03 15.11
C VAL A 255 14.15 -7.93 14.69
N TYR A 256 13.45 -8.11 13.57
CA TYR A 256 12.46 -7.16 13.09
C TYR A 256 11.25 -7.03 14.02
N ALA A 257 10.73 -8.15 14.54
CA ALA A 257 9.65 -8.15 15.53
C ALA A 257 10.08 -7.46 16.85
N LEU A 258 11.30 -7.72 17.33
CA LEU A 258 11.85 -7.05 18.51
C LEU A 258 11.97 -5.54 18.31
N LEU A 259 12.44 -5.12 17.12
CA LEU A 259 12.55 -3.70 16.76
C LEU A 259 11.17 -3.03 16.79
N GLY A 260 10.13 -3.71 16.29
CA GLY A 260 8.74 -3.26 16.38
C GLY A 260 8.21 -3.13 17.80
N ALA A 261 8.51 -4.10 18.67
CA ALA A 261 8.13 -4.08 20.07
C ALA A 261 8.79 -2.92 20.83
N VAL A 262 10.09 -2.71 20.61
CA VAL A 262 10.83 -1.56 21.16
C VAL A 262 10.23 -0.25 20.65
N GLY A 263 9.95 -0.14 19.35
CA GLY A 263 9.31 1.04 18.75
C GLY A 263 7.97 1.37 19.41
N LEU A 264 7.13 0.36 19.65
CA LEU A 264 5.85 0.53 20.32
C LEU A 264 6.02 1.02 21.76
N VAL A 265 6.88 0.38 22.56
CA VAL A 265 7.14 0.78 23.95
C VAL A 265 7.67 2.21 24.03
N VAL A 266 8.58 2.58 23.13
CA VAL A 266 9.13 3.94 23.05
C VAL A 266 8.04 4.94 22.68
N SER A 267 7.19 4.62 21.69
CA SER A 267 6.08 5.50 21.28
C SER A 267 5.05 5.71 22.40
N LEU A 268 4.71 4.65 23.14
CA LEU A 268 3.82 4.77 24.30
C LEU A 268 4.45 5.58 25.44
N ARG A 269 5.77 5.45 25.66
CA ARG A 269 6.45 6.29 26.66
C ARG A 269 6.42 7.76 26.24
N PHE A 270 6.73 8.08 24.99
CA PHE A 270 6.67 9.45 24.51
C PHE A 270 5.26 10.04 24.56
N ALA A 271 4.23 9.26 24.29
CA ALA A 271 2.85 9.71 24.44
C ALA A 271 2.52 10.19 25.88
N LYS A 272 3.11 9.56 26.91
CA LYS A 272 2.89 9.93 28.31
C LYS A 272 3.58 11.24 28.72
N TYR A 273 4.73 11.54 28.12
CA TYR A 273 5.61 12.67 28.47
C TYR A 273 5.63 13.77 27.41
N ALA A 274 4.73 13.74 26.42
CA ALA A 274 4.63 14.79 25.42
C ALA A 274 3.96 16.01 26.06
N ASP A 275 4.76 17.07 26.25
CA ASP A 275 4.33 18.43 26.57
C ASP A 275 3.91 19.19 25.31
#